data_AF-A0AAW4YDT2-F1
#
_entry.id   AF-A0AAW4YDT2-F1
#
_cell.length_a   1.000
_cell.length_b   1.000
_cell.length_c   1.000
_cell.angle_alpha   90.00
_cell.angle_beta   90.00
_cell.angle_gamma   90.00
#
_symmetry.space_group_name_H-M   'P 1'
#
loop_
_entity.id
_entity.type
_entity.pdbx_description
1 polymer ?
#
loop_
_entity_poly.entity_id
_entity_poly.type
_entity_poly.pdbx_seq_one_letter_code
_entity_poly.pdbx_strand_id
1 'polypeptide(L)'
;SIAALTILTSITGVGTTVVDGIQQIAKAENSVKLITNTNVAPYSGVTWMGAGTGFVVGNHTIITNKHVTYHMKVGDEIKAHPNGFYNNGGGLYKVTKIVDYPGKEDIAVVQVE
;
A
#
# COMPACT_ATOMS: atom_id res chain seq x y z
N SER A 1 28.82 -8.86 5.35
CA SER A 1 29.24 -9.66 6.52
C SER A 1 28.23 -9.41 7.61
N ILE A 2 27.45 -10.40 8.03
CA ILE A 2 26.52 -10.29 9.15
C ILE A 2 27.15 -11.09 10.30
N ALA A 3 27.64 -10.38 11.31
CA ALA A 3 28.15 -11.01 12.52
C ALA A 3 26.96 -11.43 13.38
N ALA A 4 26.84 -12.73 13.67
CA ALA A 4 25.89 -13.25 14.65
C ALA A 4 26.43 -12.98 16.05
N LEU A 5 25.63 -12.31 16.89
CA LEU A 5 25.94 -12.11 18.30
C LEU A 5 25.53 -13.38 19.07
N THR A 6 26.50 -14.25 19.36
CA THR A 6 26.29 -15.40 20.24
C THR A 6 26.41 -14.97 21.70
N ILE A 7 25.29 -14.94 22.43
CA ILE A 7 25.29 -14.75 23.88
C ILE A 7 25.56 -16.11 24.54
N LEU A 8 26.75 -16.29 25.10
CA LEU A 8 27.11 -17.48 25.87
C LEU A 8 26.77 -17.25 27.35
N THR A 9 25.62 -17.75 27.80
CA THR A 9 25.31 -17.80 29.24
C THR A 9 25.92 -19.07 29.84
N SER A 10 27.05 -18.95 30.52
CA SER A 10 27.66 -20.04 31.27
C SER A 10 26.93 -20.26 32.59
N ILE A 11 26.16 -21.35 32.70
CA ILE A 11 25.83 -21.96 33.99
C ILE A 11 26.30 -23.42 33.97
N THR A 12 27.26 -23.70 34.85
CA THR A 12 27.83 -25.00 35.15
C THR A 12 26.74 -25.95 35.67
N GLY A 13 26.50 -27.05 34.96
CA GLY A 13 25.56 -28.08 35.38
C GLY A 13 25.58 -29.29 34.46
N VAL A 14 25.90 -30.44 35.05
CA VAL A 14 26.03 -31.77 34.47
C VAL A 14 24.90 -32.11 33.47
N GLY A 15 25.30 -32.59 32.28
CA GLY A 15 24.41 -33.30 31.35
C GLY A 15 23.36 -32.45 30.65
N THR A 16 23.78 -31.59 29.72
CA THR A 16 22.85 -31.04 28.74
C THR A 16 23.33 -31.44 27.34
N THR A 17 22.53 -32.27 26.68
CA THR A 17 22.59 -32.43 25.24
C THR A 17 22.55 -31.03 24.65
N VAL A 18 23.51 -30.67 23.80
CA VAL A 18 23.40 -29.49 22.95
C VAL A 18 22.20 -29.76 22.06
N VAL A 19 21.02 -29.37 22.51
CA VAL A 19 19.88 -29.19 21.64
C VAL A 19 20.31 -27.99 20.83
N ASP A 20 20.81 -28.25 19.63
CA ASP A 20 20.94 -27.27 18.57
C ASP A 20 19.53 -26.76 18.35
N GLY A 21 19.16 -25.74 19.12
CA GLY A 21 17.86 -25.12 19.09
C GLY A 21 17.77 -24.51 17.72
N ILE A 22 17.11 -25.23 16.81
CA ILE A 22 16.81 -24.74 15.46
C ILE A 22 16.22 -23.35 15.66
N GLN A 23 17.03 -22.32 15.41
CA GLN A 23 16.54 -20.96 15.38
C GLN A 23 15.56 -20.92 14.22
N GLN A 24 14.26 -21.05 14.52
CA GLN A 24 13.21 -20.75 13.57
C GLN A 24 13.19 -19.23 13.38
N ILE A 25 14.08 -18.74 12.54
CA ILE A 25 13.98 -17.39 12.01
C ILE A 25 12.77 -17.42 11.09
N ALA A 26 11.66 -16.80 11.52
CA ALA A 26 10.49 -16.63 10.68
C ALA A 26 10.91 -15.88 9.40
N LYS A 27 10.95 -16.57 8.26
CA LYS A 27 11.07 -15.92 6.96
C LYS A 27 9.69 -15.36 6.62
N ALA A 28 9.54 -14.04 6.70
CA ALA A 28 8.36 -13.39 6.16
C ALA A 28 8.41 -13.52 4.63
N GLU A 29 7.54 -14.35 4.06
CA GLU A 29 7.38 -14.42 2.61
C GLU A 29 6.75 -13.11 2.11
N ASN A 30 7.43 -12.43 1.20
CA ASN A 30 6.87 -11.29 0.48
C ASN A 30 6.33 -11.78 -0.86
N SER A 31 5.03 -11.62 -1.11
CA SER A 31 4.39 -12.07 -2.34
C SER A 31 3.50 -10.98 -2.92
N VAL A 32 3.52 -10.86 -4.25
CA VAL A 32 2.61 -10.02 -5.02
C VAL A 32 1.61 -10.94 -5.69
N LYS A 33 0.31 -10.74 -5.43
CA LYS A 33 -0.77 -11.55 -5.99
C LYS A 33 -1.71 -10.66 -6.79
N LEU A 34 -2.13 -11.16 -7.95
CA LEU A 34 -3.15 -10.51 -8.75
C LEU A 34 -4.49 -10.56 -8.01
N ILE A 35 -5.16 -9.41 -7.91
CA ILE A 35 -6.51 -9.33 -7.36
C ILE A 35 -7.51 -9.64 -8.48
N THR A 36 -8.26 -10.73 -8.33
CA THR A 36 -9.23 -11.17 -9.35
C THR A 36 -10.62 -10.57 -9.16
N ASN A 37 -10.94 -10.03 -7.98
CA ASN A 37 -12.18 -9.33 -7.70
C ASN A 37 -11.89 -8.05 -6.91
N THR A 38 -12.04 -6.89 -7.55
CA THR A 38 -11.80 -5.58 -6.95
C THR A 38 -13.05 -4.94 -6.34
N ASN A 39 -14.22 -5.59 -6.42
CA ASN A 39 -15.49 -5.06 -5.91
C ASN A 39 -15.71 -5.29 -4.39
N VAL A 40 -14.72 -5.88 -3.71
CA VAL A 40 -14.78 -6.18 -2.28
C VAL A 40 -13.70 -5.41 -1.52
N ALA A 41 -13.95 -5.09 -0.26
CA ALA A 41 -12.96 -4.47 0.59
C ALA A 41 -11.76 -5.43 0.80
N PRO A 42 -10.51 -4.91 0.87
CA PRO A 42 -10.13 -3.48 0.83
C PRO A 42 -10.01 -2.90 -0.59
N TYR A 43 -10.09 -3.72 -1.63
CA TYR A 43 -9.79 -3.34 -3.02
C TYR A 43 -10.78 -2.33 -3.60
N SER A 44 -12.05 -2.40 -3.18
CA SER A 44 -13.08 -1.44 -3.60
C SER A 44 -12.81 0.00 -3.13
N GLY A 45 -11.89 0.19 -2.17
CA GLY A 45 -11.43 1.51 -1.74
C GLY A 45 -10.26 2.07 -2.56
N VAL A 46 -9.73 1.32 -3.55
CA VAL A 46 -8.57 1.73 -4.35
C VAL A 46 -9.02 2.39 -5.66
N THR A 47 -8.26 3.35 -6.15
CA THR A 47 -8.59 4.14 -7.35
C THR A 47 -7.40 4.26 -8.29
N TRP A 48 -7.68 4.38 -9.59
CA TRP A 48 -6.70 4.69 -10.63
C TRP A 48 -6.82 6.17 -11.01
N MET A 49 -5.73 6.91 -10.88
CA MET A 49 -5.69 8.38 -11.00
C MET A 49 -5.15 8.84 -12.36
N GLY A 50 -5.03 7.94 -13.34
CA GLY A 50 -4.46 8.23 -14.66
C GLY A 50 -2.97 7.92 -14.77
N ALA A 51 -2.15 8.40 -13.82
CA ALA A 51 -0.70 8.17 -13.78
C ALA A 51 -0.19 7.58 -12.46
N GLY A 52 -1.10 7.07 -11.63
CA GLY A 52 -0.79 6.52 -10.32
C GLY A 52 -2.03 5.97 -9.61
N THR A 53 -1.84 5.60 -8.36
CA THR A 53 -2.89 5.01 -7.51
C THR A 53 -3.33 6.00 -6.45
N GLY A 54 -4.59 5.94 -6.06
CA GLY A 54 -5.13 6.61 -4.87
C GLY A 54 -6.01 5.67 -4.07
N PHE A 55 -6.49 6.11 -2.91
CA PHE A 55 -7.48 5.37 -2.13
C PHE A 55 -8.48 6.30 -1.46
N VAL A 56 -9.72 5.81 -1.34
CA VAL A 56 -10.85 6.53 -0.75
C VAL A 56 -10.69 6.59 0.77
N VAL A 57 -10.87 7.78 1.35
CA VAL A 57 -10.81 8.02 2.81
C VAL A 57 -12.09 8.61 3.40
N GLY A 58 -13.02 9.00 2.54
CA GLY A 58 -14.29 9.60 2.95
C GLY A 58 -15.18 9.86 1.75
N ASN A 59 -16.34 10.47 2.02
CA ASN A 59 -17.29 10.82 0.97
C ASN A 59 -16.62 11.71 -0.09
N HIS A 60 -16.67 11.27 -1.35
CA HIS A 60 -16.05 11.93 -2.50
C HIS A 60 -14.59 12.39 -2.28
N THR A 61 -13.81 11.70 -1.43
CA THR A 61 -12.47 12.14 -1.02
C THR A 61 -11.46 11.01 -1.12
N ILE A 62 -10.39 11.25 -1.88
CA ILE A 62 -9.31 10.31 -2.19
C ILE A 62 -7.97 10.89 -1.72
N ILE A 63 -7.08 10.03 -1.22
CA ILE A 63 -5.67 10.36 -0.99
C ILE A 63 -4.81 9.76 -2.11
N THR A 64 -3.84 10.53 -2.57
CA THR A 64 -2.77 10.10 -3.47
C THR A 64 -1.49 10.91 -3.21
N ASN A 65 -0.50 10.86 -4.09
CA ASN A 65 0.74 11.63 -4.00
C ASN A 65 0.68 12.92 -4.82
N LYS A 66 1.49 13.92 -4.46
CA LYS A 66 1.59 15.18 -5.22
C LYS A 66 2.15 14.97 -6.61
N HIS A 67 3.10 14.04 -6.77
CA HIS A 67 3.64 13.74 -8.09
C HIS A 67 2.58 13.14 -9.04
N VAL A 68 1.51 12.52 -8.51
CA VAL A 68 0.36 12.05 -9.29
C VAL A 68 -0.54 13.23 -9.68
N THR A 69 -0.81 14.14 -8.75
CA THR A 69 -1.67 15.31 -8.99
C THR A 69 -1.01 16.43 -9.78
N TYR A 70 0.33 16.42 -9.91
CA TYR A 70 1.11 17.49 -10.55
C TYR A 70 0.61 17.86 -11.97
N HIS A 71 0.19 16.87 -12.74
CA HIS A 71 -0.39 17.09 -14.08
C HIS A 71 -1.91 16.97 -14.14
N MET A 72 -2.56 16.50 -13.07
CA MET A 72 -4.02 16.45 -13.01
C MET A 72 -4.64 17.85 -13.02
N LYS A 73 -5.87 17.93 -13.51
CA LYS A 73 -6.70 19.13 -13.56
C LYS A 73 -8.11 18.82 -13.07
N VAL A 74 -8.80 19.85 -12.60
CA VAL A 74 -10.24 19.76 -12.33
C VAL A 74 -10.95 19.41 -13.65
N GLY A 75 -11.85 18.42 -13.60
CA GLY A 75 -12.54 17.85 -14.76
C GLY A 75 -11.92 16.55 -15.31
N ASP A 76 -10.67 16.23 -14.94
CA ASP A 76 -10.05 14.94 -15.31
C ASP A 76 -10.79 13.77 -14.66
N GLU A 77 -10.76 12.60 -15.29
CA GLU A 77 -11.46 11.41 -14.82
C GLU A 77 -10.54 10.44 -14.05
N ILE A 78 -11.06 9.93 -12.93
CA ILE A 78 -10.46 8.81 -12.18
C ILE A 78 -11.33 7.57 -12.32
N LYS A 79 -10.75 6.38 -12.10
CA LYS A 79 -11.50 5.12 -12.08
C LYS A 79 -11.58 4.56 -10.65
N ALA A 80 -12.77 4.18 -10.22
CA ALA A 80 -12.95 3.46 -8.96
C ALA A 80 -12.65 1.97 -9.16
N HIS A 81 -11.62 1.45 -8.50
CA HIS A 81 -11.23 0.03 -8.43
C HIS A 81 -11.33 -0.78 -9.76
N PRO A 82 -10.77 -0.28 -10.88
CA PRO A 82 -10.86 -0.98 -12.16
C PRO A 82 -10.16 -2.33 -12.09
N ASN A 83 -10.76 -3.36 -12.70
CA ASN A 83 -10.11 -4.66 -12.88
C ASN A 83 -9.83 -4.91 -14.36
N GLY A 84 -8.67 -4.42 -14.82
CA GLY A 84 -8.28 -4.40 -16.22
C GLY A 84 -8.57 -3.05 -16.90
N PHE A 85 -7.83 -2.75 -17.96
CA PHE A 85 -7.79 -1.42 -18.59
C PHE A 85 -9.15 -0.94 -19.13
N TYR A 86 -9.90 -1.85 -19.77
CA TYR A 86 -11.20 -1.58 -20.39
C TYR A 86 -12.38 -1.62 -19.40
N ASN A 87 -12.13 -2.04 -18.16
CA ASN A 87 -13.14 -2.05 -17.11
C ASN A 87 -13.07 -0.72 -16.33
N ASN A 88 -14.22 -0.07 -16.15
CA ASN A 88 -14.30 1.18 -15.38
C ASN A 88 -14.54 0.95 -13.88
N GLY A 89 -14.55 -0.32 -13.43
CA GLY A 89 -14.80 -0.70 -12.03
C GLY A 89 -16.11 -0.13 -11.49
N GLY A 90 -16.03 0.58 -10.38
CA GLY A 90 -17.15 1.29 -9.73
C GLY A 90 -17.57 2.58 -10.42
N GLY A 91 -16.95 2.93 -11.55
CA GLY A 91 -17.33 4.08 -12.38
C GLY A 91 -16.17 5.03 -12.68
N LEU A 92 -16.45 5.99 -13.56
CA LEU A 92 -15.60 7.14 -13.86
C LEU A 92 -16.15 8.35 -13.11
N TYR A 93 -15.29 9.06 -12.39
CA TYR A 93 -15.66 10.23 -11.60
C TYR A 93 -14.75 11.39 -11.97
N LYS A 94 -15.32 12.59 -12.12
CA LYS A 94 -14.54 13.78 -12.45
C LYS A 94 -13.95 14.40 -11.19
N VAL A 95 -12.72 14.87 -11.29
CA VAL A 95 -12.04 15.61 -10.22
C VAL A 95 -12.69 16.98 -10.05
N THR A 96 -13.12 17.31 -8.84
CA THR A 96 -13.71 18.61 -8.50
C THR A 96 -12.74 19.52 -7.78
N LYS A 97 -11.78 18.95 -7.02
CA LYS A 97 -10.79 19.72 -6.26
C LYS A 97 -9.52 18.92 -6.05
N ILE A 98 -8.37 19.61 -6.07
CA ILE A 98 -7.06 19.06 -5.72
C ILE A 98 -6.47 19.93 -4.61
N VAL A 99 -6.00 19.30 -3.54
CA VAL A 99 -5.38 19.95 -2.38
C VAL A 99 -4.05 19.26 -2.08
N ASP A 100 -2.97 19.81 -2.59
CA ASP A 100 -1.62 19.35 -2.25
C ASP A 100 -1.28 19.74 -0.82
N TYR A 101 -0.61 18.84 -0.10
CA TYR A 101 -0.18 19.11 1.26
C TYR A 101 0.89 20.22 1.30
N PRO A 102 0.80 21.24 2.17
CA PRO A 102 1.77 22.34 2.19
C PRO A 102 3.17 21.94 2.69
N GLY A 103 3.30 20.81 3.39
CA GLY A 103 4.60 20.31 3.86
C GLY A 103 5.46 19.70 2.74
N LYS A 104 6.60 19.11 3.11
CA LYS A 104 7.52 18.47 2.14
C LYS A 104 7.06 17.07 1.72
N GLU A 105 6.19 16.46 2.52
CA GLU A 105 5.70 15.10 2.32
C GLU A 105 4.90 15.00 1.03
N ASP A 106 5.07 13.90 0.31
CA ASP A 106 4.47 13.67 -1.00
C ASP A 106 3.06 13.10 -0.86
N ILE A 107 2.13 13.95 -0.45
CA ILE A 107 0.72 13.59 -0.24
C ILE A 107 -0.21 14.71 -0.73
N ALA A 108 -1.32 14.30 -1.34
CA ALA A 108 -2.37 15.18 -1.84
C ALA A 108 -3.75 14.57 -1.58
N VAL A 109 -4.74 15.45 -1.39
CA VAL A 109 -6.15 15.09 -1.29
C VAL A 109 -6.85 15.51 -2.58
N VAL A 110 -7.64 14.61 -3.14
CA VAL A 110 -8.45 14.83 -4.34
C VAL A 110 -9.92 14.64 -3.98
N GLN A 111 -10.76 15.60 -4.36
CA GLN A 111 -12.22 15.46 -4.29
C GLN A 111 -12.78 15.21 -5.68
N VAL A 112 -13.87 14.46 -5.76
CA VAL A 112 -14.57 14.09 -6.99
C VAL A 112 -16.05 14.47 -6.94
N GLU A 113 -16.76 14.33 -8.05
CA GLU A 113 -18.23 14.47 -8.14
C GLU A 113 -18.97 13.38 -7.35
#